data_AF-A0A1V4TT61-F1
#
_entry.id   AF-A0A1V4TT61-F1
#
_cell.length_a   1.000
_cell.length_b   1.000
_cell.length_c   1.000
_cell.angle_alpha   90.00
_cell.angle_beta   90.00
_cell.angle_gamma   90.00
#
_symmetry.space_group_name_H-M   'P 1'
#
loop_
_entity.id
_entity.type
_entity.pdbx_description
1 polymer ?
#
loop_
_entity_poly.entity_id
_entity_poly.type
_entity_poly.pdbx_seq_one_letter_code
_entity_poly.pdbx_strand_id
1 'polypeptide(L)' 'MYKVLESGDQLTQKDLIRETSLPSRTVRYALNRLKEEKFLIERHYFVDARQSLYGLNRLITEGAPV' A
#
# COMPACT_ATOMS: atom_id res chain seq x y z
N MET A 1 1.78 0.46 8.83
CA MET A 1 1.39 0.50 7.40
C MET A 1 1.45 -0.87 6.75
N TYR A 2 2.57 -1.60 6.82
CA TYR A 2 2.70 -2.96 6.26
C TYR A 2 1.61 -3.93 6.75
N LYS A 3 1.41 -4.03 8.08
CA LYS A 3 0.39 -4.90 8.70
C LYS A 3 -1.07 -4.59 8.30
N VAL A 4 -1.34 -3.34 7.91
CA VAL A 4 -2.69 -2.92 7.46
C VAL A 4 -2.99 -3.49 6.07
N LEU A 5 -1.97 -3.52 5.19
CA LEU A 5 -2.10 -4.09 3.84
C LEU A 5 -1.96 -5.61 3.81
N GLU A 6 -1.46 -6.21 4.89
CA GLU A 6 -1.37 -7.67 5.08
C GLU A 6 -2.76 -8.30 5.32
N SER A 7 -3.74 -7.50 5.77
CA SER A 7 -5.08 -7.97 6.16
C SER A 7 -6.00 -8.32 4.98
N GLY A 8 -5.56 -8.08 3.73
CA GLY A 8 -6.15 -8.72 2.55
C GLY A 8 -6.75 -7.79 1.49
N ASP A 9 -6.98 -6.51 1.81
CA ASP A 9 -7.62 -5.57 0.86
C ASP A 9 -6.65 -4.53 0.30
N GLN A 10 -6.89 -4.14 -0.95
CA GLN A 10 -6.22 -2.99 -1.55
C GLN A 10 -6.84 -1.72 -0.99
N LEU A 11 -6.04 -0.86 -0.38
CA LEU A 11 -6.50 0.33 0.31
C LEU A 11 -6.15 1.58 -0.47
N THR A 12 -7.02 2.58 -0.42
CA THR A 12 -6.69 3.90 -0.96
C THR A 12 -5.69 4.60 -0.04
N GLN A 13 -5.00 5.62 -0.55
CA GLN A 13 -4.14 6.47 0.28
C GLN A 13 -4.91 7.08 1.47
N LYS A 14 -6.20 7.40 1.28
CA LYS A 14 -7.06 7.97 2.33
C LYS A 14 -7.36 6.95 3.42
N ASP A 15 -7.61 5.71 3.06
CA ASP A 15 -7.85 4.64 4.03
C ASP A 15 -6.58 4.32 4.81
N LEU A 16 -5.43 4.30 4.14
CA LEU A 16 -4.13 4.14 4.80
C LEU A 16 -3.84 5.26 5.82
N ILE A 17 -4.22 6.49 5.52
CA ILE A 17 -4.12 7.61 6.48
C ILE A 17 -5.01 7.37 7.70
N ARG A 18 -6.25 6.91 7.48
CA ARG A 18 -7.19 6.63 8.57
C ARG A 18 -6.71 5.48 9.46
N GLU A 19 -6.36 4.34 8.84
CA GLU A 19 -5.95 3.13 9.55
C GLU A 19 -4.62 3.29 10.29
N THR A 20 -3.65 3.99 9.70
CA THR A 20 -2.35 4.18 10.34
C THR A 20 -2.33 5.34 11.33
N SER A 21 -3.34 6.22 11.31
CA SER A 21 -3.35 7.50 12.03
C SER A 21 -2.10 8.36 11.78
N LEU A 22 -1.42 8.14 10.65
CA LEU A 22 -0.22 8.90 10.26
C LEU A 22 -0.59 10.12 9.43
N PRO A 23 0.22 11.20 9.48
CA PRO A 23 0.07 12.32 8.58
C PRO A 23 0.15 11.90 7.11
N SER A 24 -0.63 12.56 6.26
CA SER A 24 -0.68 12.29 4.81
C SER A 24 0.69 12.33 4.12
N ARG A 25 1.58 13.22 4.57
CA ARG A 25 2.97 13.32 4.08
C ARG A 25 3.78 12.07 4.39
N THR A 26 3.65 11.54 5.61
CA THR A 26 4.33 10.33 6.05
C THR A 26 3.79 9.10 5.31
N VAL A 27 2.48 9.01 5.12
CA VAL A 27 1.87 7.92 4.33
C VAL A 27 2.34 7.95 2.89
N ARG A 28 2.40 9.13 2.26
CA ARG A 28 2.93 9.26 0.89
C ARG A 28 4.40 8.88 0.81
N TYR A 29 5.21 9.33 1.78
CA TYR A 29 6.62 8.95 1.84
C TYR A 29 6.80 7.44 1.96
N ALA A 30 6.04 6.81 2.86
CA ALA A 30 6.09 5.36 3.07
C ALA A 30 5.58 4.58 1.84
N LEU A 31 4.50 5.03 1.18
CA LEU A 31 4.02 4.47 -0.09
C LEU A 31 5.08 4.53 -1.18
N ASN A 32 5.72 5.70 -1.36
CA ASN A 32 6.77 5.85 -2.37
C ASN A 32 7.96 4.95 -2.06
N ARG A 33 8.41 4.89 -0.80
CA ARG A 33 9.51 4.00 -0.39
C ARG A 33 9.19 2.53 -0.62
N LEU A 34 8.02 2.07 -0.20
CA LEU A 34 7.63 0.67 -0.38
C LEU A 34 7.38 0.32 -1.87
N LYS A 35 7.02 1.31 -2.70
CA LYS A 35 6.93 1.15 -4.16
C LYS A 35 8.30 1.08 -4.83
N GLU A 36 9.26 1.91 -4.42
CA GLU A 36 10.66 1.86 -4.88
C GLU A 36 11.27 0.48 -4.61
N GLU A 37 11.04 -0.04 -3.41
CA GLU A 37 11.48 -1.38 -2.98
C GLU A 37 10.61 -2.53 -3.54
N LYS A 38 9.67 -2.23 -4.44
CA LYS A 38 8.74 -3.19 -5.09
C LYS A 38 7.82 -3.99 -4.16
N PHE A 39 7.81 -3.70 -2.86
CA PHE A 39 6.91 -4.31 -1.87
C PHE A 39 5.44 -3.92 -2.07
N LEU A 40 5.14 -2.85 -2.83
CA LEU A 40 3.79 -2.43 -3.16
C LEU A 40 3.48 -2.52 -4.65
N ILE A 41 2.22 -2.87 -4.92
CA ILE A 41 1.58 -2.69 -6.22
C ILE A 41 0.56 -1.56 -6.15
N GLU A 42 0.60 -0.69 -7.15
CA GLU A 42 -0.40 0.37 -7.36
C GLU A 42 -1.31 -0.05 -8.51
N ARG A 43 -2.63 0.06 -8.30
CA ARG A 43 -3.64 -0.16 -9.34
C ARG A 43 -4.59 1.02 -9.41
N HIS A 44 -5.08 1.30 -10.60
CA HIS A 44 -6.13 2.30 -10.77
C HIS A 44 -7.40 1.85 -10.06
N TYR A 45 -8.04 2.75 -9.31
CA TYR A 45 -9.34 2.44 -8.75
C TYR A 45 -10.41 2.59 -9.84
N PHE A 46 -11.12 1.50 -10.14
CA PHE A 46 -12.12 1.49 -11.22
C PHE A 46 -13.37 2.32 -10.89
N VAL A 47 -13.72 2.44 -9.61
CA VAL A 47 -14.91 3.19 -9.16
C VAL A 47 -14.65 4.71 -9.14
N ASP A 48 -13.44 5.13 -8.80
CA ASP A 48 -13.02 6.54 -8.88
C ASP A 48 -11.60 6.62 -9.43
N ALA A 49 -11.48 6.94 -10.72
CA ALA A 49 -10.21 7.03 -11.41
C ALA A 49 -9.25 8.10 -10.83
N ARG A 50 -9.72 9.01 -9.97
CA ARG A 50 -8.85 9.96 -9.28
C ARG A 50 -8.07 9.33 -8.13
N GLN A 51 -8.40 8.08 -7.78
CA GLN A 51 -7.79 7.35 -6.69
C GLN A 51 -7.02 6.14 -7.20
N SER A 52 -5.97 5.81 -6.45
CA SER A 52 -5.20 4.59 -6.63
C SER A 52 -5.44 3.66 -5.45
N LEU A 53 -5.52 2.37 -5.76
CA LEU A 53 -5.50 1.29 -4.80
C LEU A 53 -4.07 0.79 -4.60
N TYR A 54 -3.64 0.70 -3.35
CA TYR A 54 -2.34 0.18 -2.96
C TYR A 54 -2.52 -1.17 -2.29
N GLY A 55 -1.74 -2.16 -2.71
CA GLY A 55 -1.70 -3.50 -2.11
C GLY A 55 -0.28 -4.00 -1.94
N LEU A 56 -0.06 -4.94 -1.03
CA LEU A 56 1.23 -5.61 -0.92
C LEU A 56 1.48 -6.50 -2.13
N ASN A 57 2.72 -6.50 -2.60
CA ASN A 57 3.19 -7.47 -3.55
C ASN A 57 3.47 -8.79 -2.81
N ARG A 58 2.47 -9.69 -2.80
CA ARG A 58 2.56 -10.98 -2.10
C ARG A 58 3.75 -11.83 -2.55
N LEU A 59 4.22 -11.64 -3.78
CA LEU A 59 5.40 -12.32 -4.34
C LEU A 59 6.72 -12.02 -3.61
N ILE A 60 6.80 -10.92 -2.84
CA ILE A 60 8.01 -10.53 -2.08
C ILE A 60 7.82 -10.76 -0.57
N THR A 61 6.57 -10.90 -0.13
CA THR A 61 6.21 -10.98 1.31
C THR A 61 6.37 -12.40 1.83
N GLU A 62 6.09 -13.40 0.99
CA GLU A 62 6.47 -14.78 1.22
C GLU A 62 7.93 -14.93 0.79
N GLY A 63 8.86 -14.78 1.73
CA GLY A 63 10.22 -15.25 1.51
C GLY A 63 10.16 -16.72 1.10
N ALA A 64 10.40 -17.00 -0.18
CA ALA A 64 11.00 -18.27 -0.56
C ALA A 64 12.28 -18.40 0.28
N PRO A 65 12.52 -19.56 0.91
CA PRO A 65 13.73 -19.79 1.67
C PRO A 65 14.90 -19.72 0.67
N VAL A 66 15.84 -18.82 0.91
CA VAL A 66 17.21 -18.94 0.37
C VAL A 66 18.12 -19.42 1.48
#